data_AF-A0A9Q0JPC2-F1
#
_entry.id   AF-A0A9Q0JPC2-F1
#
_cell.length_a   1.000
_cell.length_b   1.000
_cell.length_c   1.000
_cell.angle_alpha   90.00
_cell.angle_beta   90.00
_cell.angle_gamma   90.00
#
_symmetry.space_group_name_H-M   'P 1'
#
loop_
_entity.id
_entity.type
_entity.pdbx_description
1 polymer ?
#
loop_
_entity_poly.entity_id
_entity_poly.type
_entity_poly.pdbx_seq_one_letter_code
_entity_poly.pdbx_strand_id
1 'polypeptide(L)'
;MKHRQFRQLESHYNDTNATMLSKLMVEKDAMSKFFKNEIIRMQDLSKLQLTKISKDYEKATKLLEDESETLEEVERELLKQRRVSKYAPEAREIQREKEKVVGASIELMKAYEEVIKLADQQTLKREKLLKNVIELEKKIDAKHALELEIERMKGALQVMKHMRKDEDLKAKKMIDKIGRQLKEKEDDLEAIVEAMGEFKLASPSQGGRK
;
A
#
# COMPACT_ATOMS: atom_id res chain seq x y z
N MET A 1 93.23 -79.28 -74.48
CA MET A 1 91.88 -79.85 -74.20
C MET A 1 91.33 -79.38 -72.84
N LYS A 2 91.99 -79.67 -71.70
CA LYS A 2 91.48 -79.33 -70.34
C LYS A 2 91.22 -77.83 -70.09
N HIS A 3 92.08 -76.93 -70.58
CA HIS A 3 91.93 -75.47 -70.35
C HIS A 3 90.70 -74.85 -71.04
N ARG A 4 90.24 -75.41 -72.17
CA ARG A 4 89.02 -74.95 -72.87
C ARG A 4 87.75 -75.34 -72.12
N GLN A 5 87.72 -76.54 -71.55
CA GLN A 5 86.59 -77.04 -70.75
C GLN A 5 86.45 -76.27 -69.44
N PHE A 6 87.56 -75.94 -68.77
CA PHE A 6 87.53 -75.13 -67.55
C PHE A 6 86.93 -73.73 -67.79
N ARG A 7 87.36 -73.05 -68.87
CA ARG A 7 86.79 -71.74 -69.23
C ARG A 7 85.31 -71.79 -69.59
N GLN A 8 84.85 -72.86 -70.23
CA GLN A 8 83.43 -73.05 -70.54
C GLN A 8 82.60 -73.28 -69.27
N LEU A 9 83.12 -74.07 -68.33
CA LEU A 9 82.47 -74.29 -67.04
C LEU A 9 82.40 -73.01 -66.22
N GLU A 10 83.49 -72.23 -66.20
CA GLU A 10 83.57 -70.93 -65.52
C GLU A 10 82.60 -69.91 -66.14
N SER A 11 82.53 -69.83 -67.47
CA SER A 11 81.55 -68.98 -68.17
C SER A 11 80.12 -69.40 -67.83
N HIS A 12 79.79 -70.68 -67.93
CA HIS A 12 78.46 -71.19 -67.62
C HIS A 12 78.07 -70.94 -66.17
N TYR A 13 79.00 -71.13 -65.23
CA TYR A 13 78.79 -70.82 -63.81
C TYR A 13 78.50 -69.33 -63.60
N ASN A 14 79.30 -68.45 -64.20
CA ASN A 14 79.13 -67.01 -64.11
C ASN A 14 77.80 -66.55 -64.74
N ASP A 15 77.43 -67.07 -65.90
CA ASP A 15 76.17 -66.77 -66.59
C ASP A 15 74.95 -67.25 -65.78
N THR A 16 75.03 -68.45 -65.21
CA THR A 16 73.99 -69.00 -64.33
C THR A 16 73.83 -68.15 -63.08
N ASN A 17 74.95 -67.78 -62.44
CA ASN A 17 74.94 -66.96 -61.23
C ASN A 17 74.41 -65.55 -61.51
N ALA A 18 74.79 -64.93 -62.64
CA ALA A 18 74.27 -63.64 -63.07
C ALA A 18 72.75 -63.70 -63.34
N THR A 19 72.28 -64.77 -63.98
CA THR A 19 70.84 -65.00 -64.23
C THR A 19 70.06 -65.19 -62.93
N MET A 20 70.62 -65.95 -61.98
CA MET A 20 70.00 -66.18 -60.67
C MET A 20 69.94 -64.87 -59.85
N LEU A 21 71.02 -64.09 -59.85
CA LEU A 21 71.06 -62.78 -59.20
C LEU A 21 70.02 -61.84 -59.80
N SER A 22 69.91 -61.78 -61.13
CA SER A 22 68.90 -60.96 -61.81
C SER A 22 67.48 -61.35 -61.40
N LYS A 23 67.15 -62.64 -61.35
CA LYS A 23 65.83 -63.13 -60.89
C LYS A 23 65.54 -62.73 -59.44
N LEU A 24 66.50 -62.94 -58.54
CA LEU A 24 66.36 -62.56 -57.13
C LEU A 24 66.18 -61.05 -56.94
N MET A 25 66.85 -60.23 -57.75
CA MET A 25 66.64 -58.77 -57.72
C MET A 25 65.22 -58.39 -58.15
N VAL A 26 64.70 -59.01 -59.22
CA VAL A 26 63.32 -58.77 -59.68
C VAL A 26 62.29 -59.19 -58.63
N GLU A 27 62.47 -60.35 -58.00
CA GLU A 27 61.59 -60.84 -56.94
C GLU A 27 61.63 -59.93 -55.70
N LYS A 28 62.82 -59.50 -55.27
CA LYS A 28 62.99 -58.55 -54.16
C LYS A 28 62.27 -57.24 -54.45
N ASP A 29 62.42 -56.69 -55.65
CA ASP A 29 61.78 -55.43 -56.02
C ASP A 29 60.25 -55.56 -56.10
N ALA A 30 59.75 -56.69 -56.61
CA ALA A 30 58.32 -57.00 -56.60
C ALA A 30 57.76 -57.08 -55.18
N MET A 31 58.47 -57.77 -54.27
CA MET A 31 58.07 -57.89 -52.88
C MET A 31 58.12 -56.54 -52.14
N SER A 32 59.15 -55.74 -52.39
CA SER A 32 59.26 -54.37 -51.82
C SER A 32 58.11 -53.47 -52.29
N LYS A 33 57.75 -53.53 -53.58
CA LYS A 33 56.59 -52.81 -54.13
C LYS A 33 55.28 -53.26 -53.50
N PHE A 34 55.09 -54.57 -53.33
CA PHE A 34 53.91 -55.13 -52.68
C PHE A 34 53.74 -54.60 -51.25
N PHE A 35 54.78 -54.70 -50.41
CA PHE A 35 54.73 -54.20 -49.04
C PHE A 35 54.49 -52.70 -48.96
N LYS A 36 55.12 -51.91 -49.84
CA LYS A 36 54.89 -50.46 -49.91
C LYS A 36 53.42 -50.14 -50.21
N ASN A 37 52.83 -50.80 -51.19
CA ASN A 37 51.43 -50.59 -51.56
C ASN A 37 50.48 -51.01 -50.44
N GLU A 38 50.77 -52.13 -49.75
CA GLU A 38 49.94 -52.61 -48.66
C GLU A 38 49.98 -51.66 -47.45
N ILE A 39 51.14 -51.10 -47.12
CA ILE A 39 51.26 -50.06 -46.07
C ILE A 39 50.40 -48.84 -46.42
N ILE A 40 50.46 -48.36 -47.66
CA ILE A 40 49.66 -47.23 -48.13
C ILE A 40 48.17 -47.54 -48.02
N ARG A 41 47.75 -48.73 -48.49
CA ARG A 41 46.35 -49.18 -48.43
C ARG A 41 45.83 -49.22 -46.99
N MET A 42 46.61 -49.75 -46.06
CA MET A 42 46.23 -49.79 -44.64
C MET A 42 46.15 -48.39 -44.03
N GLN A 43 47.07 -47.49 -44.37
CA GLN A 43 47.03 -46.09 -43.92
C GLN A 43 45.80 -45.36 -44.44
N ASP A 44 45.45 -45.54 -45.71
CA ASP A 44 44.27 -44.90 -46.31
C ASP A 44 42.96 -45.42 -45.72
N LEU A 45 42.88 -46.73 -45.46
CA LEU A 45 41.72 -47.31 -44.76
C LEU A 45 41.58 -46.75 -43.34
N SER A 46 42.69 -46.65 -42.60
CA SER A 46 42.70 -46.08 -41.26
C SER A 46 42.27 -44.60 -41.25
N LYS A 47 42.79 -43.79 -42.17
CA LYS A 47 42.38 -42.39 -42.35
C LYS A 47 40.91 -42.26 -42.68
N LEU A 48 40.38 -43.12 -43.55
CA LEU A 48 38.97 -43.12 -43.92
C LEU A 48 38.08 -43.41 -42.70
N GLN A 49 38.46 -44.41 -41.89
CA GLN A 49 37.74 -44.74 -40.66
C GLN A 49 37.78 -43.61 -39.64
N LEU A 50 38.96 -43.01 -39.41
CA LEU A 50 39.11 -41.88 -38.49
C LEU A 50 38.30 -40.66 -38.94
N THR A 51 38.28 -40.38 -40.25
CA THR A 51 37.49 -39.28 -40.81
C THR A 51 36.00 -39.51 -40.60
N LYS A 52 35.52 -40.75 -40.75
CA LYS A 52 34.12 -41.11 -40.48
C LYS A 52 33.79 -40.89 -39.00
N ILE A 53 34.61 -41.42 -38.09
CA ILE A 53 34.43 -41.28 -36.64
C ILE A 53 34.42 -39.80 -36.24
N SER A 54 35.35 -38.99 -36.75
CA SER A 54 35.42 -37.55 -36.47
C SER A 54 34.14 -36.84 -36.89
N LYS A 55 33.62 -37.12 -38.09
CA LYS A 55 32.38 -36.50 -38.59
C LYS A 55 31.17 -36.91 -37.75
N ASP A 56 31.10 -38.17 -37.32
CA ASP A 56 30.00 -38.65 -36.50
C ASP A 56 30.08 -38.05 -35.08
N TYR A 57 31.28 -37.89 -34.53
CA TYR A 57 31.52 -37.19 -33.26
C TYR A 57 31.11 -35.72 -33.34
N GLU A 58 31.53 -34.98 -34.38
CA GLU A 58 31.14 -33.58 -34.58
C GLU A 58 29.62 -33.40 -34.65
N LYS A 59 28.91 -34.32 -35.31
CA LYS A 59 27.44 -34.28 -35.37
C LYS A 59 26.82 -34.53 -34.01
N ALA A 60 27.32 -35.52 -33.26
CA ALA A 60 26.81 -35.84 -31.93
C ALA A 60 27.03 -34.68 -30.96
N THR A 61 28.20 -34.04 -31.00
CA THR A 61 28.50 -32.86 -30.18
C THR A 61 27.53 -31.73 -30.48
N LYS A 62 27.28 -31.41 -31.76
CA LYS A 62 26.33 -30.35 -32.13
C LYS A 62 24.91 -30.64 -31.62
N LEU A 63 24.43 -31.88 -31.76
CA LEU A 63 23.12 -32.26 -31.26
C LEU A 63 23.01 -32.10 -29.74
N LEU A 64 24.07 -32.43 -29.00
CA LEU A 64 24.11 -32.25 -27.55
C LEU A 64 24.17 -30.77 -27.14
N GLU A 65 24.90 -29.94 -27.89
CA GLU A 65 24.94 -28.49 -27.69
C GLU A 65 23.55 -27.87 -27.92
N ASP A 66 22.90 -28.21 -29.05
CA ASP A 66 21.56 -27.74 -29.36
C ASP A 66 20.54 -28.18 -28.28
N GLU A 67 20.59 -29.43 -27.83
CA GLU A 67 19.70 -29.93 -26.78
C GLU A 67 19.97 -29.25 -25.43
N SER A 68 21.23 -29.02 -25.08
CA SER A 68 21.62 -28.28 -23.87
C SER A 68 21.07 -26.85 -23.89
N GLU A 69 21.20 -26.13 -25.01
CA GLU A 69 20.67 -24.78 -25.15
C GLU A 69 19.15 -24.72 -24.97
N THR A 70 18.42 -25.68 -25.57
CA THR A 70 16.96 -25.74 -25.41
C THR A 70 16.55 -26.03 -23.96
N LEU A 71 17.28 -26.90 -23.25
CA LEU A 71 17.02 -27.20 -21.84
C LEU A 71 17.26 -25.98 -20.96
N GLU A 72 18.33 -25.21 -21.20
CA GLU A 72 18.60 -23.96 -20.48
C GLU A 72 17.51 -22.91 -20.70
N GLU A 73 16.95 -22.81 -21.90
CA GLU A 73 15.80 -21.94 -22.18
C GLU A 73 14.56 -22.36 -21.41
N VAL A 74 14.23 -23.65 -21.43
CA VAL A 74 13.08 -24.21 -20.69
C VAL A 74 13.25 -24.00 -19.19
N GLU A 75 14.44 -24.24 -18.63
CA GLU A 75 14.73 -24.02 -17.22
C GLU A 75 14.54 -22.54 -16.84
N ARG A 76 15.06 -21.61 -17.65
CA ARG A 76 14.89 -20.17 -17.43
C ARG A 76 13.41 -19.78 -17.39
N GLU A 77 12.60 -20.32 -18.29
CA GLU A 77 11.17 -19.98 -18.35
C GLU A 77 10.38 -20.58 -17.19
N LEU A 78 10.67 -21.82 -16.79
CA LEU A 78 10.10 -22.44 -15.60
C LEU A 78 10.45 -21.67 -14.33
N LEU A 79 11.68 -21.18 -14.20
CA LEU A 79 12.09 -20.35 -13.06
C LEU A 79 11.32 -19.03 -13.01
N LYS A 80 11.10 -18.37 -14.16
CA LYS A 80 10.26 -17.16 -14.23
C LYS A 80 8.83 -17.46 -13.82
N GLN A 81 8.20 -18.50 -14.37
CA GLN A 81 6.85 -18.91 -14.00
C GLN A 81 6.74 -19.23 -12.51
N ARG A 82 7.72 -19.95 -11.94
CA ARG A 82 7.74 -20.28 -10.51
C ARG A 82 7.81 -19.03 -9.64
N ARG A 83 8.62 -18.04 -10.01
CA ARG A 83 8.69 -16.75 -9.29
C ARG A 83 7.33 -16.04 -9.34
N VAL A 84 6.75 -15.89 -10.52
CA VAL A 84 5.43 -15.25 -10.66
C VAL A 84 4.35 -16.00 -9.88
N SER A 85 4.27 -17.33 -10.03
CA SER A 85 3.26 -18.15 -9.37
C SER A 85 3.40 -18.20 -7.86
N LYS A 86 4.62 -18.21 -7.31
CA LYS A 86 4.84 -18.31 -5.86
C LYS A 86 4.44 -17.03 -5.13
N TYR A 87 4.76 -15.87 -5.69
CA TYR A 87 4.52 -14.57 -5.05
C TYR A 87 3.20 -13.90 -5.48
N ALA A 88 2.58 -14.33 -6.59
CA ALA A 88 1.29 -13.80 -7.03
C ALA A 88 0.14 -13.95 -6.02
N PRO A 89 -0.08 -15.09 -5.33
CA PRO A 89 -1.18 -15.21 -4.37
C PRO A 89 -0.94 -14.33 -3.13
N GLU A 90 0.28 -14.33 -2.60
CA GLU A 90 0.67 -13.52 -1.44
C GLU A 90 0.54 -12.01 -1.74
N ALA A 91 0.98 -11.56 -2.92
CA ALA A 91 0.81 -10.17 -3.35
C ALA A 91 -0.67 -9.77 -3.49
N ARG A 92 -1.52 -10.67 -4.00
CA ARG A 92 -2.98 -10.42 -4.08
C ARG A 92 -3.62 -10.38 -2.69
N GLU A 93 -3.19 -11.22 -1.77
CA GLU A 93 -3.68 -11.24 -0.40
C GLU A 93 -3.30 -9.96 0.34
N ILE A 94 -2.03 -9.56 0.28
CA ILE A 94 -1.54 -8.28 0.83
C ILE A 94 -2.33 -7.10 0.26
N GLN A 95 -2.58 -7.09 -1.05
CA GLN A 95 -3.36 -6.02 -1.68
C GLN A 95 -4.80 -5.98 -1.17
N ARG A 96 -5.46 -7.13 -1.01
CA ARG A 96 -6.81 -7.21 -0.42
C ARG A 96 -6.84 -6.75 1.03
N GLU A 97 -5.87 -7.15 1.84
CA GLU A 97 -5.76 -6.69 3.23
C GLU A 97 -5.54 -5.18 3.31
N LYS A 98 -4.66 -4.63 2.45
CA LYS A 98 -4.44 -3.20 2.33
C LYS A 98 -5.73 -2.45 1.98
N GLU A 99 -6.51 -2.95 1.03
CA GLU A 99 -7.80 -2.34 0.65
C GLU A 99 -8.81 -2.34 1.82
N LYS A 100 -8.89 -3.43 2.58
CA LYS A 100 -9.73 -3.50 3.80
C LYS A 100 -9.30 -2.47 4.84
N VAL A 101 -7.99 -2.37 5.13
CA VAL A 101 -7.45 -1.44 6.11
C VAL A 101 -7.71 0.01 5.70
N VAL A 102 -7.51 0.34 4.42
CA VAL A 102 -7.81 1.69 3.89
C VAL A 102 -9.30 1.99 3.99
N GLY A 103 -10.17 1.04 3.65
CA GLY A 103 -11.62 1.19 3.80
C GLY A 103 -12.02 1.49 5.24
N ALA A 104 -11.53 0.69 6.19
CA ALA A 104 -11.78 0.90 7.63
C ALA A 104 -11.27 2.26 8.13
N SER A 105 -10.11 2.72 7.63
CA SER A 105 -9.55 4.02 7.98
C SER A 105 -10.42 5.18 7.47
N ILE A 106 -10.96 5.08 6.25
CA ILE A 106 -11.89 6.07 5.69
C ILE A 106 -13.19 6.14 6.49
N GLU A 107 -13.76 4.98 6.86
CA GLU A 107 -14.96 4.91 7.69
C GLU A 107 -14.73 5.52 9.07
N LEU A 108 -13.59 5.23 9.69
CA LEU A 108 -13.19 5.82 10.96
C LEU A 108 -13.06 7.34 10.87
N MET A 109 -12.44 7.87 9.81
CA MET A 109 -12.32 9.31 9.60
C MET A 109 -13.68 9.99 9.49
N LYS A 110 -14.63 9.38 8.75
CA LYS A 110 -16.00 9.91 8.64
C LYS A 110 -16.70 9.92 9.99
N ALA A 111 -16.57 8.86 10.78
CA ALA A 111 -17.14 8.80 12.12
C ALA A 111 -16.53 9.89 13.04
N TYR A 112 -15.23 10.12 12.97
CA TYR A 112 -14.59 11.21 13.71
C TYR A 112 -15.10 12.60 13.29
N GLU A 113 -15.26 12.85 11.98
CA GLU A 113 -15.84 14.10 11.50
C GLU A 113 -17.27 14.33 12.01
N GLU A 114 -18.09 13.27 12.08
CA GLU A 114 -19.43 13.35 12.64
C GLU A 114 -19.42 13.67 14.14
N VAL A 115 -18.53 13.05 14.90
CA VAL A 115 -18.36 13.34 16.34
C VAL A 115 -17.92 14.79 16.56
N ILE A 116 -17.00 15.32 15.75
CA ILE A 116 -16.57 16.73 15.83
C ILE A 116 -17.74 17.67 15.54
N LYS A 117 -18.50 17.42 14.47
CA LYS A 117 -19.70 18.22 14.14
C LYS A 117 -20.73 18.21 15.27
N LEU A 118 -20.93 17.06 15.91
CA LEU A 118 -21.84 16.93 17.05
C LEU A 118 -21.34 17.71 18.27
N ALA A 119 -20.04 17.65 18.56
CA ALA A 119 -19.42 18.41 19.65
C ALA A 119 -19.56 19.93 19.42
N ASP A 120 -19.34 20.40 18.20
CA ASP A 120 -19.52 21.81 17.84
C ASP A 120 -20.98 22.25 18.02
N GLN A 121 -21.93 21.45 17.53
CA GLN A 121 -23.35 21.73 17.71
C GLN A 121 -23.76 21.75 19.18
N GLN A 122 -23.24 20.83 20.00
CA GLN A 122 -23.50 20.80 21.43
C GLN A 122 -22.93 22.06 22.11
N THR A 123 -21.72 22.47 21.73
CA THR A 123 -21.08 23.67 22.26
C THR A 123 -21.89 24.92 21.95
N LEU A 124 -22.31 25.10 20.69
CA LEU A 124 -23.18 26.21 20.29
C LEU A 124 -24.52 26.23 21.04
N LYS A 125 -25.16 25.05 21.21
CA LYS A 125 -26.39 24.94 22.01
C LYS A 125 -26.15 25.30 23.47
N ARG A 126 -25.05 24.84 24.05
CA ARG A 126 -24.66 25.14 25.44
C ARG A 126 -24.43 26.64 25.61
N GLU A 127 -23.70 27.28 24.70
CA GLU A 127 -23.47 28.73 24.74
C GLU A 127 -24.76 29.53 24.62
N LYS A 128 -25.68 29.13 23.73
CA LYS A 128 -26.99 29.77 23.61
C LYS A 128 -27.81 29.64 24.90
N LEU A 129 -27.82 28.46 25.51
CA LEU A 129 -28.49 28.24 26.80
C LEU A 129 -27.85 29.07 27.91
N LEU A 130 -26.53 29.13 27.99
CA LEU A 130 -25.81 29.95 28.97
C LEU A 130 -26.15 31.44 28.82
N LYS A 131 -26.23 31.95 27.58
CA LYS A 131 -26.68 33.34 27.32
C LYS A 131 -28.10 33.58 27.84
N ASN A 132 -29.02 32.66 27.57
CA ASN A 132 -30.40 32.75 28.07
C ASN A 132 -30.46 32.72 29.61
N VAL A 133 -29.64 31.89 30.26
CA VAL A 133 -29.57 31.83 31.73
C VAL A 133 -29.11 33.18 32.28
N ILE A 134 -28.03 33.76 31.75
CA ILE A 134 -27.52 35.07 32.18
C ILE A 134 -28.57 36.18 31.97
N GLU A 135 -29.31 36.16 30.86
CA GLU A 135 -30.39 37.13 30.61
C GLU A 135 -31.54 36.98 31.60
N LEU A 136 -31.91 35.75 31.95
CA LEU A 136 -32.94 35.48 32.94
C LEU A 136 -32.50 35.88 34.35
N GLU A 137 -31.26 35.60 34.72
CA GLU A 137 -30.67 36.04 36.00
C GLU A 137 -30.74 37.56 36.13
N LYS A 138 -30.34 38.32 35.10
CA LYS A 138 -30.46 39.78 35.09
C LYS A 138 -31.90 40.28 35.26
N LYS A 139 -32.87 39.61 34.63
CA LYS A 139 -34.29 39.95 34.77
C LYS A 139 -34.80 39.66 36.19
N ILE A 140 -34.38 38.53 36.77
CA ILE A 140 -34.70 38.15 38.16
C ILE A 140 -34.10 39.18 39.13
N ASP A 141 -32.85 39.57 38.96
CA ASP A 141 -32.19 40.57 39.79
C ASP A 141 -32.89 41.93 39.71
N ALA A 142 -33.27 42.36 38.50
CA ALA A 142 -34.03 43.59 38.29
C ALA A 142 -35.40 43.54 38.98
N LYS A 143 -36.10 42.40 38.88
CA LYS A 143 -37.38 42.17 39.55
C LYS A 143 -37.22 42.26 41.07
N HIS A 144 -36.26 41.54 41.66
CA HIS A 144 -36.03 41.57 43.11
C HIS A 144 -35.64 42.97 43.62
N ALA A 145 -34.83 43.71 42.85
CA ALA A 145 -34.47 45.09 43.20
C ALA A 145 -35.71 46.01 43.25
N LEU A 146 -36.62 45.86 42.29
CA LEU A 146 -37.87 46.62 42.23
C LEU A 146 -38.84 46.22 43.37
N GLU A 147 -38.98 44.92 43.67
CA GLU A 147 -39.78 44.42 44.79
C GLU A 147 -39.29 45.00 46.13
N LEU A 148 -37.97 45.03 46.35
CA LEU A 148 -37.38 45.64 47.55
C LEU A 148 -37.65 47.14 47.64
N GLU A 149 -37.60 47.86 46.52
CA GLU A 149 -37.90 49.30 46.49
C GLU A 149 -39.37 49.57 46.80
N ILE A 150 -40.28 48.78 46.23
CA ILE A 150 -41.72 48.83 46.50
C ILE A 150 -42.00 48.60 47.99
N GLU A 151 -41.42 47.56 48.60
CA GLU A 151 -41.62 47.28 50.02
C GLU A 151 -41.04 48.40 50.92
N ARG A 152 -39.90 49.00 50.55
CA ARG A 152 -39.37 50.17 51.26
C ARG A 152 -40.30 51.37 51.15
N MET A 153 -40.87 51.63 49.98
CA MET A 153 -41.83 52.73 49.77
C MET A 153 -43.14 52.49 50.53
N LYS A 154 -43.67 51.26 50.53
CA LYS A 154 -44.84 50.87 51.34
C LYS A 154 -44.59 51.09 52.82
N GLY A 155 -43.47 50.64 53.36
CA GLY A 155 -43.08 50.86 54.76
C GLY A 155 -42.96 52.34 55.11
N ALA A 156 -42.31 53.13 54.25
CA ALA A 156 -42.19 54.58 54.44
C ALA A 156 -43.55 55.29 54.43
N LEU A 157 -44.43 54.93 53.49
CA LEU A 157 -45.81 55.42 53.41
C LEU A 157 -46.61 55.07 54.67
N GLN A 158 -46.44 53.85 55.18
CA GLN A 158 -47.12 53.42 56.42
C GLN A 158 -46.67 54.25 57.60
N VAL A 159 -45.36 54.47 57.79
CA VAL A 159 -44.82 55.34 58.85
C VAL A 159 -45.36 56.76 58.72
N MET A 160 -45.32 57.36 57.52
CA MET A 160 -45.84 58.72 57.29
C MET A 160 -47.34 58.85 57.59
N LYS A 161 -48.15 57.82 57.27
CA LYS A 161 -49.57 57.78 57.62
C LYS A 161 -49.80 57.76 59.13
N HIS A 162 -48.99 57.04 59.90
CA HIS A 162 -49.08 56.98 61.37
C HIS A 162 -48.55 58.25 62.06
N MET A 163 -47.61 58.97 61.43
CA MET A 163 -47.03 60.21 61.98
C MET A 163 -47.83 61.48 61.64
N ARG A 164 -48.86 61.40 60.78
CA ARG A 164 -49.67 62.55 60.35
C ARG A 164 -50.62 63.01 61.46
N LYS A 165 -50.69 64.33 61.69
CA LYS A 165 -51.79 64.99 62.43
C LYS A 165 -52.92 65.35 61.47
N ASP A 166 -54.18 65.28 61.92
CA ASP A 166 -55.36 65.31 61.04
C ASP A 166 -55.45 66.54 60.11
N GLU A 167 -54.91 67.69 60.54
CA GLU A 167 -54.95 68.97 59.80
C GLU A 167 -53.74 69.24 58.88
N ASP A 168 -52.74 68.35 58.81
CA ASP A 168 -51.54 68.59 57.99
C ASP A 168 -51.79 68.30 56.49
N LEU A 169 -52.32 69.32 55.80
CA LEU A 169 -52.57 69.31 54.35
C LEU A 169 -51.31 69.10 53.50
N LYS A 170 -50.12 69.50 53.99
CA LYS A 170 -48.86 69.28 53.27
C LYS A 170 -48.46 67.81 53.35
N ALA A 171 -48.56 67.19 54.53
CA ALA A 171 -48.32 65.77 54.70
C ALA A 171 -49.27 64.93 53.84
N LYS A 172 -50.55 65.32 53.74
CA LYS A 172 -51.54 64.62 52.89
C LYS A 172 -51.15 64.64 51.41
N LYS A 173 -50.79 65.80 50.86
CA LYS A 173 -50.33 65.93 49.46
C LYS A 173 -49.07 65.12 49.18
N MET A 174 -48.15 65.02 50.15
CA MET A 174 -46.92 64.26 50.01
C MET A 174 -47.17 62.75 50.03
N ILE A 175 -48.04 62.27 50.91
CA ILE A 175 -48.52 60.88 50.94
C ILE A 175 -49.17 60.51 49.60
N ASP A 176 -50.03 61.37 49.05
CA ASP A 176 -50.70 61.13 47.76
C ASP A 176 -49.71 61.11 46.57
N LYS A 177 -48.65 61.92 46.61
CA LYS A 177 -47.58 61.89 45.59
C LYS A 177 -46.79 60.58 45.65
N ILE A 178 -46.33 60.18 46.84
CA ILE A 178 -45.57 58.93 47.02
C ILE A 178 -46.45 57.72 46.70
N GLY A 179 -47.75 57.77 47.04
CA GLY A 179 -48.71 56.72 46.69
C GLY A 179 -48.89 56.53 45.18
N ARG A 180 -48.87 57.62 44.39
CA ARG A 180 -48.90 57.52 42.92
C ARG A 180 -47.62 56.92 42.35
N GLN A 181 -46.46 57.35 42.84
CA GLN A 181 -45.17 56.79 42.43
C GLN A 181 -45.03 55.31 42.80
N LEU A 182 -45.56 54.92 43.96
CA LEU A 182 -45.61 53.52 44.37
C LEU A 182 -46.46 52.70 43.40
N LYS A 183 -47.63 53.22 43.00
CA LYS A 183 -48.51 52.54 42.05
C LYS A 183 -47.85 52.37 40.67
N GLU A 184 -47.17 53.41 40.17
CA GLU A 184 -46.39 53.31 38.92
C GLU A 184 -45.34 52.19 38.99
N LYS A 185 -44.64 52.05 40.13
CA LYS A 185 -43.65 50.97 40.32
C LYS A 185 -44.27 49.58 40.45
N GLU A 186 -45.45 49.47 41.05
CA GLU A 186 -46.21 48.22 41.12
C GLU A 186 -46.67 47.78 39.72
N ASP A 187 -47.12 48.72 38.89
CA ASP A 187 -47.48 48.48 37.49
C ASP A 187 -46.24 48.08 36.65
N ASP A 188 -45.08 48.74 36.87
CA ASP A 188 -43.80 48.36 36.23
C ASP A 188 -43.37 46.93 36.63
N LEU A 189 -43.58 46.53 37.88
CA LEU A 189 -43.28 45.18 38.36
C LEU A 189 -44.18 44.14 37.69
N GLU A 190 -45.48 44.43 37.54
CA GLU A 190 -46.43 43.56 36.86
C GLU A 190 -46.05 43.36 35.39
N ALA A 191 -45.63 44.43 34.69
CA ALA A 191 -45.12 44.34 33.33
C ALA A 191 -43.86 43.46 33.19
N ILE A 192 -42.94 43.52 34.16
CA ILE A 192 -41.75 42.64 34.20
C ILE A 192 -42.17 41.17 34.40
N VAL A 193 -43.13 40.91 35.29
CA VAL A 193 -43.64 39.56 35.56
C VAL A 193 -44.33 38.96 34.33
N GLU A 194 -45.13 39.75 33.61
CA GLU A 194 -45.76 39.33 32.35
C GLU A 194 -44.71 39.02 31.28
N ALA A 195 -43.73 39.90 31.07
CA ALA A 195 -42.64 39.70 30.11
C ALA A 195 -41.77 38.46 30.43
N MET A 196 -41.66 38.08 31.71
CA MET A 196 -40.99 36.85 32.13
C MET A 196 -41.87 35.59 31.95
N GLY A 197 -43.19 35.72 32.09
CA GLY A 197 -44.16 34.65 31.87
C GLY A 197 -44.19 34.16 30.42
N GLU A 198 -44.08 35.07 29.45
CA GLU A 198 -44.06 34.76 28.02
C GLU A 198 -42.80 33.98 27.59
N PHE A 199 -41.67 34.17 28.28
CA PHE A 199 -40.42 33.48 27.96
C PHE A 199 -40.50 31.96 28.21
N LYS A 200 -41.37 31.49 29.13
CA LYS A 200 -41.63 30.06 29.36
C LYS A 200 -42.32 29.37 28.18
N LEU A 201 -43.08 30.10 27.36
CA LEU A 201 -43.85 29.55 26.24
C LEU A 201 -43.04 29.47 24.93
N ALA A 202 -41.95 30.24 24.81
CA ALA A 202 -41.10 30.28 23.62
C ALA A 202 -39.95 29.25 23.60
N SER A 203 -39.85 28.39 24.62
CA SER A 203 -38.84 27.33 24.67
C SER A 203 -39.24 26.20 23.71
N PRO A 204 -38.49 25.93 22.63
CA PRO A 204 -38.83 24.83 21.75
C PRO A 204 -38.59 23.51 22.50
N SER A 205 -39.68 22.75 22.67
CA SER A 205 -39.67 21.30 22.80
C SER A 205 -38.78 20.71 21.70
N GLN A 206 -37.48 20.59 21.95
CA GLN A 206 -36.57 19.85 21.10
C GLN A 206 -36.80 18.38 21.40
N GLY A 207 -37.49 17.73 20.46
CA GLY A 207 -38.05 16.41 20.60
C GLY A 207 -37.01 15.33 20.89
N GLY A 208 -37.43 14.39 21.72
CA GLY A 208 -36.82 13.08 21.76
C GLY A 208 -36.86 12.46 20.37
N ARG A 209 -35.71 12.05 19.87
CA ARG A 209 -35.64 11.07 18.79
C ARG A 209 -35.48 9.70 19.45
N LYS A 210 -36.45 8.85 19.15
CA LYS A 210 -36.35 7.39 19.21
C LYS A 210 -35.19 6.91 18.34
#